data_AF-A0A3D4GTB7-F1
#
_entry.id   AF-A0A3D4GTB7-F1
#
_cell.length_a   1.000
_cell.length_b   1.000
_cell.length_c   1.000
_cell.angle_alpha   90.00
_cell.angle_beta   90.00
_cell.angle_gamma   90.00
#
_symmetry.space_group_name_H-M   'P 1'
#
loop_
_entity.id
_entity.type
_entity.pdbx_description
1 polymer ?
#
loop_
_entity_poly.entity_id
_entity_poly.type
_entity_poly.pdbx_seq_one_letter_code
_entity_poly.pdbx_strand_id
1 'polypeptide(L)'
;LSKKEGFITLGDFLQHRYRSQTLTIASTVLCIFALANYILSNLKAMGYLVEGSTGGRISFAQGILVLSLIMVIYETLGGLRSVAWTDVMQGVMLLAGCVVIFVAMEYQYGGLSAAADRLLTMRPDFWQPP
;
A
#
# COMPACT_ATOMS: atom_id res chain seq x y z
N LEU A 1 -7.46 -26.85 -7.99
CA LEU A 1 -7.29 -27.40 -6.63
C LEU A 1 -7.88 -26.49 -5.56
N SER A 2 -7.56 -25.19 -5.52
CA SER A 2 -8.13 -24.21 -4.56
C SER A 2 -9.67 -24.12 -4.55
N LYS A 3 -10.34 -24.21 -5.72
CA LYS A 3 -11.83 -24.28 -5.81
C LYS A 3 -12.46 -25.62 -5.40
N LYS A 4 -11.68 -26.72 -5.27
CA LYS A 4 -12.21 -28.06 -4.95
C LYS A 4 -12.25 -28.37 -3.45
N GLU A 5 -11.44 -27.67 -2.65
CA GLU A 5 -11.27 -27.97 -1.21
C GLU A 5 -11.74 -26.82 -0.28
N GLY A 6 -12.20 -25.70 -0.82
CA GLY A 6 -12.81 -24.64 0.00
C GLY A 6 -11.86 -23.90 0.96
N PHE A 7 -10.55 -23.88 0.67
CA PHE A 7 -9.59 -23.14 1.49
C PHE A 7 -9.80 -21.63 1.34
N ILE A 8 -10.27 -20.99 2.41
CA ILE A 8 -10.55 -19.55 2.48
C ILE A 8 -9.31 -18.76 2.95
N THR A 9 -8.36 -19.42 3.63
CA THR A 9 -7.21 -18.75 4.28
C THR A 9 -5.88 -19.50 4.07
N LEU A 10 -4.76 -18.76 4.06
CA LEU A 10 -3.40 -19.32 3.89
C LEU A 10 -3.05 -20.38 4.94
N GLY A 11 -3.57 -20.21 6.17
CA GLY A 11 -3.42 -21.18 7.26
C GLY A 11 -4.12 -22.51 6.96
N ASP A 12 -5.30 -22.47 6.36
CA ASP A 12 -6.10 -23.66 6.04
C ASP A 12 -5.42 -24.53 4.98
N PHE A 13 -4.75 -23.89 4.01
CA PHE A 13 -3.88 -24.55 3.04
C PHE A 13 -2.65 -25.19 3.69
N LEU A 14 -2.03 -24.50 4.67
CA LEU A 14 -0.89 -25.04 5.42
C LEU A 14 -1.31 -26.25 6.28
N GLN A 15 -2.50 -26.22 6.87
CA GLN A 15 -3.04 -27.31 7.68
C GLN A 15 -3.29 -28.57 6.85
N HIS A 16 -3.86 -28.42 5.66
CA HIS A 16 -4.10 -29.53 4.75
C HIS A 16 -2.79 -30.13 4.20
N ARG A 17 -1.76 -29.31 3.96
CA ARG A 17 -0.47 -29.78 3.43
C ARG A 17 0.45 -30.39 4.48
N TYR A 18 0.46 -29.86 5.70
CA TYR A 18 1.43 -30.24 6.74
C TYR A 18 0.82 -31.01 7.94
N ARG A 19 -0.51 -31.16 8.03
CA ARG A 19 -1.23 -31.91 9.09
C ARG A 19 -0.86 -31.51 10.54
N SER A 20 -0.24 -30.34 10.73
CA SER A 20 0.19 -29.82 12.03
C SER A 20 -0.60 -28.56 12.37
N GLN A 21 -1.47 -28.66 13.39
CA GLN A 21 -2.29 -27.55 13.88
C GLN A 21 -1.44 -26.43 14.50
N THR A 22 -0.33 -26.77 15.16
CA THR A 22 0.58 -25.81 15.80
C THR A 22 1.30 -24.93 14.77
N LEU A 23 1.76 -25.51 13.66
CA LEU A 23 2.44 -24.78 12.59
C LEU A 23 1.48 -23.87 11.82
N THR A 24 0.23 -24.32 11.66
CA THR A 24 -0.85 -23.54 11.06
C THR A 24 -1.20 -22.31 11.90
N ILE A 25 -1.35 -22.49 13.22
CA ILE A 25 -1.65 -21.38 14.13
C ILE A 25 -0.48 -20.39 14.17
N ALA A 26 0.76 -20.88 14.31
CA ALA A 26 1.95 -20.02 14.34
C ALA A 26 2.10 -19.20 13.04
N SER A 27 1.92 -19.82 11.87
CA SER A 27 1.99 -19.13 10.58
C SER A 27 0.84 -18.13 10.38
N THR A 28 -0.37 -18.47 10.85
CA THR A 28 -1.54 -17.57 10.78
C THR A 28 -1.34 -16.35 11.67
N VAL A 29 -0.87 -16.54 12.91
CA VAL A 29 -0.55 -15.43 13.83
C VAL A 29 0.55 -14.53 13.23
N LEU A 30 1.59 -15.13 12.65
CA LEU A 30 2.66 -14.38 12.00
C LEU A 30 2.15 -13.59 10.78
N CYS A 31 1.27 -14.17 9.97
CA CYS A 31 0.60 -13.46 8.87
C CYS A 31 -0.24 -12.29 9.37
N ILE A 32 -1.06 -12.49 10.41
CA ILE A 32 -1.87 -11.41 11.01
C ILE A 32 -0.97 -10.28 11.51
N PHE A 33 0.12 -10.62 12.20
CA PHE A 33 1.08 -9.64 12.70
C PHE A 33 1.77 -8.86 11.56
N ALA A 34 2.16 -9.55 10.48
CA ALA A 34 2.74 -8.92 9.30
C ALA A 34 1.76 -7.99 8.60
N LEU A 35 0.50 -8.42 8.41
CA LEU A 35 -0.56 -7.61 7.81
C LEU A 35 -0.91 -6.38 8.66
N ALA A 36 -0.95 -6.52 9.98
CA ALA A 36 -1.18 -5.41 10.89
C ALA A 36 -0.08 -4.33 10.76
N ASN A 37 1.20 -4.75 10.73
CA ASN A 37 2.31 -3.83 10.51
C ASN A 37 2.26 -3.18 9.11
N TYR A 38 1.88 -3.95 8.09
CA TYR A 38 1.73 -3.45 6.73
C TYR A 38 0.66 -2.36 6.63
N ILE A 39 -0.52 -2.57 7.22
CA ILE A 39 -1.61 -1.58 7.24
C ILE A 39 -1.18 -0.33 8.01
N LEU A 40 -0.50 -0.50 9.15
CA LEU A 40 0.00 0.63 9.95
C LEU A 40 1.00 1.49 9.15
N SER A 41 1.93 0.86 8.43
CA SER A 41 2.89 1.55 7.57
C SER A 41 2.20 2.32 6.44
N ASN A 42 1.20 1.72 5.78
CA ASN A 42 0.42 2.37 4.73
C ASN A 42 -0.37 3.57 5.26
N LEU A 43 -1.02 3.44 6.41
CA LEU A 43 -1.75 4.54 7.04
C LEU A 43 -0.81 5.70 7.39
N LYS A 44 0.40 5.38 7.87
CA LYS A 44 1.44 6.38 8.15
C LYS A 44 1.88 7.11 6.87
N ALA A 45 2.11 6.38 5.79
CA ALA A 45 2.48 6.95 4.49
C ALA A 45 1.39 7.90 3.97
N MET A 46 0.11 7.49 4.04
CA MET A 46 -1.00 8.38 3.69
C MET A 46 -1.06 9.61 4.62
N GLY A 47 -0.83 9.45 5.92
CA GLY A 47 -0.76 10.56 6.87
C GLY A 47 0.29 11.61 6.48
N TYR A 48 1.49 11.16 6.10
CA TYR A 48 2.54 12.07 5.60
C TYR A 48 2.18 12.73 4.28
N LEU A 49 1.50 12.03 3.36
CA LEU A 49 1.03 12.63 2.11
C LEU A 49 -0.01 13.74 2.37
N VAL A 50 -0.92 13.53 3.32
CA VAL A 50 -1.92 14.53 3.71
C VAL A 50 -1.27 15.71 4.42
N GLU A 51 -0.36 15.47 5.36
CA GLU A 51 0.39 16.53 6.06
C GLU A 51 1.22 17.37 5.08
N GLY A 52 1.94 16.72 4.16
CA GLY A 52 2.76 17.35 3.14
C GLY A 52 1.94 18.15 2.12
N SER A 53 0.80 17.64 1.67
CA SER A 53 -0.10 18.36 0.75
C SER A 53 -0.85 19.52 1.42
N THR A 54 -1.09 19.44 2.73
CA THR A 54 -1.79 20.48 3.50
C THR A 54 -0.84 21.53 4.10
N GLY A 55 0.47 21.36 3.93
CA GLY A 55 1.49 22.30 4.42
C GLY A 55 1.51 22.45 5.94
N GLY A 56 1.16 21.40 6.68
CA GLY A 56 1.17 21.38 8.15
C GLY A 56 -0.02 22.05 8.86
N ARG A 57 -1.09 22.45 8.14
CA ARG A 57 -2.31 23.00 8.78
C ARG A 57 -3.15 21.98 9.54
N ILE A 58 -3.03 20.69 9.23
CA ILE A 58 -3.72 19.60 9.91
C ILE A 58 -2.66 18.78 10.66
N SER A 59 -2.85 18.59 11.97
CA SER A 59 -1.95 17.78 12.78
C SER A 59 -1.98 16.32 12.29
N PHE A 60 -0.82 15.70 12.13
CA PHE A 60 -0.63 14.30 11.74
C PHE A 60 -1.57 13.33 12.50
N ALA A 61 -1.76 13.58 13.80
CA ALA A 61 -2.66 12.78 14.65
C ALA A 61 -4.13 12.90 14.23
N GLN A 62 -4.60 14.10 13.87
CA GLN A 62 -5.98 14.31 13.42
C GLN A 62 -6.22 13.74 12.03
N GLY A 63 -5.25 13.88 11.12
CA GLY A 63 -5.31 13.32 9.77
C GLY A 63 -5.45 11.79 9.81
N ILE A 64 -4.61 11.12 10.60
CA ILE A 64 -4.66 9.65 10.76
C ILE A 64 -5.96 9.20 11.39
N LEU A 65 -6.46 9.90 12.41
CA LEU A 65 -7.66 9.49 13.15
C LEU A 65 -8.93 9.60 12.29
N VAL A 66 -9.02 10.64 11.44
CA VAL A 66 -10.13 10.77 10.49
C VAL A 66 -10.01 9.74 9.35
N LEU A 67 -8.81 9.55 8.79
CA LEU A 67 -8.61 8.57 7.71
C LEU A 67 -8.92 7.14 8.18
N SER A 68 -8.43 6.76 9.36
CA SER A 68 -8.64 5.42 9.90
C SER A 68 -10.11 5.16 10.21
N LEU A 69 -10.83 6.16 10.74
CA LEU A 69 -12.26 6.06 10.99
C LEU A 69 -13.06 5.84 9.70
N ILE A 70 -12.78 6.63 8.66
CA ILE A 70 -13.42 6.46 7.35
C ILE A 70 -13.08 5.08 6.77
N MET A 71 -11.84 4.64 6.91
CA MET A 71 -11.37 3.35 6.41
C MET A 71 -12.15 2.18 7.06
N VAL A 72 -12.28 2.20 8.39
CA VAL A 72 -13.02 1.16 9.14
C VAL A 72 -14.50 1.14 8.76
N ILE A 73 -15.13 2.31 8.61
CA ILE A 73 -16.54 2.40 8.21
C ILE A 73 -16.74 1.78 6.83
N TYR A 74 -15.94 2.17 5.82
CA TYR A 74 -16.14 1.64 4.47
C TYR A 74 -15.80 0.14 4.37
N GLU A 75 -14.77 -0.35 5.08
CA GLU A 75 -14.42 -1.77 5.09
C GLU A 75 -15.53 -2.63 5.70
N THR A 76 -16.16 -2.16 6.79
CA THR A 76 -17.23 -2.89 7.45
C THR A 76 -18.52 -2.96 6.62
N LEU A 77 -18.81 -1.93 5.82
CA LEU A 77 -20.01 -1.86 4.98
C LEU A 77 -19.87 -2.57 3.62
N GLY A 78 -18.66 -2.69 3.07
CA GLY A 78 -18.45 -3.07 1.67
C GLY A 78 -18.43 -4.58 1.37
N GLY A 79 -17.93 -5.41 2.29
CA GLY A 79 -17.64 -6.82 2.00
C GLY A 79 -16.64 -7.03 0.84
N LEU A 80 -16.34 -8.29 0.51
CA LEU A 80 -15.27 -8.63 -0.45
C LEU A 80 -15.50 -8.04 -1.87
N ARG A 81 -16.76 -7.89 -2.28
CA ARG A 81 -17.09 -7.33 -3.61
C ARG A 81 -16.85 -5.83 -3.71
N SER A 82 -17.16 -5.07 -2.65
CA SER A 82 -16.88 -3.63 -2.65
C SER A 82 -15.38 -3.37 -2.65
N VAL A 83 -14.62 -4.14 -1.87
CA VAL A 83 -13.16 -4.05 -1.82
C VAL A 83 -12.54 -4.32 -3.20
N ALA A 84 -13.04 -5.33 -3.92
CA ALA A 84 -12.58 -5.62 -5.28
C ALA A 84 -12.83 -4.47 -6.26
N TRP A 85 -14.00 -3.82 -6.18
CA TRP A 85 -14.31 -2.66 -7.02
C TRP A 85 -13.43 -1.45 -6.70
N THR A 86 -13.19 -1.16 -5.41
CA THR A 86 -12.30 -0.07 -5.00
C THR A 86 -10.86 -0.33 -5.41
N ASP A 87 -10.38 -1.58 -5.36
CA ASP A 87 -9.04 -1.95 -5.80
C ASP A 87 -8.85 -1.74 -7.31
N VAL A 88 -9.83 -2.12 -8.13
CA VAL A 88 -9.80 -1.86 -9.57
C VAL A 88 -9.77 -0.35 -9.87
N MET A 89 -10.59 0.44 -9.18
CA MET A 89 -10.59 1.89 -9.35
C MET A 89 -9.24 2.51 -8.94
N GLN A 90 -8.65 2.07 -7.84
CA GLN A 90 -7.35 2.54 -7.37
C GLN A 90 -6.23 2.14 -8.34
N GLY A 91 -6.27 0.93 -8.90
CA GLY A 91 -5.33 0.47 -9.92
C GLY A 91 -5.39 1.31 -11.19
N VAL A 92 -6.59 1.64 -11.67
CA VAL A 92 -6.77 2.53 -12.83
C VAL A 92 -6.27 3.94 -12.53
N MET A 93 -6.59 4.48 -11.36
CA MET A 93 -6.11 5.81 -10.93
C MET A 93 -4.58 5.86 -10.85
N LEU A 94 -3.94 4.81 -10.31
CA LEU A 94 -2.49 4.71 -10.23
C LEU A 94 -1.85 4.68 -11.62
N LEU A 95 -2.39 3.88 -12.54
CA LEU A 95 -1.91 3.80 -13.92
C LEU A 95 -2.02 5.16 -14.62
N ALA A 96 -3.16 5.83 -14.50
CA ALA A 96 -3.35 7.18 -15.06
C ALA A 96 -2.36 8.18 -14.44
N GLY A 97 -2.16 8.13 -13.12
CA GLY A 97 -1.19 8.97 -12.42
C GLY A 97 0.23 8.75 -12.91
N CYS A 98 0.65 7.49 -13.12
CA CYS A 98 1.96 7.17 -13.70
C CYS A 98 2.13 7.75 -15.10
N VAL A 99 1.12 7.64 -15.97
CA VAL A 99 1.18 8.22 -17.33
C VAL A 99 1.30 9.74 -17.26
N VAL A 100 0.50 10.40 -16.42
CA VAL A 100 0.56 11.85 -16.24
C VAL A 100 1.93 12.30 -15.75
N ILE A 101 2.50 11.63 -14.75
CA ILE A 101 3.84 11.93 -14.24
C ILE A 101 4.88 11.74 -15.34
N PHE A 102 4.82 10.64 -16.10
CA PHE A 102 5.77 10.36 -17.17
C PHE A 102 5.74 11.45 -18.25
N VAL A 103 4.54 11.82 -18.71
CA VAL A 103 4.34 12.88 -19.70
C VAL A 103 4.80 14.24 -19.15
N ALA A 104 4.42 14.59 -17.92
CA ALA A 104 4.88 15.83 -17.28
C ALA A 104 6.41 15.87 -17.15
N MET A 105 7.03 14.72 -16.89
CA MET A 105 8.48 14.61 -16.80
C MET A 105 9.16 14.81 -18.16
N GLU A 106 8.58 14.29 -19.23
CA GLU A 106 9.07 14.50 -20.59
C GLU A 106 9.00 15.98 -21.00
N TYR A 107 7.88 16.66 -20.74
CA TYR A 107 7.70 18.07 -21.10
C TYR A 107 8.47 19.06 -20.21
N GLN A 108 8.52 18.86 -18.89
CA GLN A 108 9.16 19.82 -17.97
C GLN A 108 10.63 19.54 -17.72
N TYR A 109 11.03 18.26 -17.72
CA TYR A 109 12.36 17.84 -17.32
C TYR A 109 13.19 17.29 -18.48
N GLY A 110 12.66 17.27 -19.71
CA GLY A 110 13.39 16.85 -20.92
C GLY A 110 13.57 15.34 -21.03
N GLY A 111 12.76 14.55 -20.33
CA GLY A 111 12.80 13.10 -20.33
C GLY A 111 13.56 12.49 -19.14
N LEU A 112 13.67 11.15 -19.15
CA LEU A 112 14.25 10.36 -18.05
C LEU A 112 15.73 10.68 -17.81
N SER A 113 16.50 11.01 -18.86
CA SER A 113 17.92 11.34 -18.73
C SER A 113 18.16 12.68 -18.05
N ALA A 114 17.43 13.71 -18.46
CA ALA A 114 17.61 15.05 -17.90
C ALA A 114 17.01 15.16 -16.48
N ALA A 115 15.98 14.37 -16.15
CA ALA A 115 15.55 14.19 -14.77
C ALA A 115 16.62 13.49 -13.90
N ALA A 116 17.29 12.46 -14.43
CA ALA A 116 18.38 11.76 -13.73
C ALA A 116 19.60 12.67 -13.50
N ASP A 117 19.98 13.48 -14.50
CA ASP A 117 21.07 14.47 -14.37
C ASP A 117 20.73 15.55 -13.33
N ARG A 118 19.49 16.04 -13.31
CA ARG A 118 19.02 17.01 -12.31
C ARG A 118 19.04 16.44 -10.90
N LEU A 119 18.63 15.18 -10.73
CA LEU A 119 18.68 14.50 -9.43
C LEU A 119 20.12 14.32 -8.93
N LEU A 120 21.06 14.00 -9.80
CA LEU A 120 22.49 13.95 -9.48
C LEU A 120 23.03 15.31 -9.03
N THR A 121 22.57 16.41 -9.65
CA THR A 121 22.99 17.77 -9.25
C THR A 121 22.35 18.28 -7.94
N MET A 122 21.12 17.85 -7.60
CA MET A 122 20.42 18.31 -6.39
C MET A 122 20.65 17.41 -5.16
N ARG A 123 20.88 16.11 -5.35
CA ARG A 123 21.11 15.13 -4.28
C ARG A 123 22.20 14.13 -4.71
N PRO A 124 23.49 14.55 -4.69
CA PRO A 124 24.60 13.67 -5.05
C PRO A 124 24.75 12.44 -4.13
N ASP A 125 24.12 12.47 -2.95
CA ASP A 125 24.15 11.37 -1.96
C ASP A 125 23.24 10.19 -2.31
N PHE A 126 22.39 10.28 -3.34
CA PHE A 126 21.43 9.21 -3.67
C PHE A 126 22.11 7.94 -4.23
N TRP A 127 23.31 8.09 -4.82
CA TRP A 127 24.10 7.01 -5.41
C TRP A 127 25.37 6.67 -4.63
N GLN A 128 25.62 7.33 -3.50
CA GLN A 128 26.69 6.91 -2.60
C GLN A 128 26.17 5.76 -1.75
N PRO A 129 26.72 4.54 -1.86
CA PRO A 129 26.42 3.49 -0.90
C PRO A 129 26.86 3.96 0.51
N PRO A 130 26.12 3.57 1.57
CA PRO A 130 26.45 3.95 2.94
C PRO A 130 27.84 3.47 3.38
#